data_AF-A0A2V6I6N3-F1
#
_entry.id   AF-A0A2V6I6N3-F1
#
_cell.length_a   1.000
_cell.length_b   1.000
_cell.length_c   1.000
_cell.angle_alpha   90.00
_cell.angle_beta   90.00
_cell.angle_gamma   90.00
#
_symmetry.space_group_name_H-M   'P 1'
#
loop_
_entity.id
_entity.type
_entity.pdbx_description
1 polymer ?
#
loop_
_entity_poly.entity_id
_entity_poly.type
_entity_poly.pdbx_seq_one_letter_code
_entity_poly.pdbx_strand_id
1 'polypeptide(L)' 'MLLFRSEETVNLWCASHDIPRRPQVNLTQLWQLAVQWYRNRLTLESRRPAPDEMVPIFASLGLTGPFWDPKSDQWR' A
#
# COMPACT_ATOMS: atom_id res chain seq x y z
N MET A 1 4.13 9.69 2.24
CA MET A 1 4.71 8.70 1.30
C MET A 1 5.93 9.33 0.65
N LEU A 2 7.09 8.68 0.71
CA LEU A 2 8.33 9.15 0.07
C LEU A 2 8.56 8.37 -1.22
N LEU A 3 9.10 9.02 -2.25
CA LEU A 3 9.46 8.39 -3.52
C LEU A 3 10.98 8.24 -3.59
N PHE A 4 11.43 7.06 -3.99
CA PHE A 4 12.84 6.73 -4.15
C PHE A 4 13.09 6.17 -5.54
N ARG A 5 14.29 6.41 -6.07
CA ARG A 5 14.73 5.88 -7.37
C ARG A 5 14.80 4.34 -7.37
N SER A 6 15.19 3.75 -6.24
CA SER A 6 15.40 2.32 -6.09
C SER A 6 15.36 1.91 -4.62
N GLU A 7 15.22 0.61 -4.35
CA GLU A 7 15.29 0.04 -3.00
C GLU A 7 16.64 0.30 -2.32
N GLU A 8 17.73 0.31 -3.08
CA GLU A 8 19.07 0.66 -2.61
C GLU A 8 19.08 2.05 -1.96
N THR A 9 18.40 3.01 -2.60
CA THR A 9 18.31 4.38 -2.08
C THR A 9 17.49 4.44 -0.79
N VAL A 10 16.49 3.56 -0.64
CA VAL A 10 15.73 3.44 0.60
C VAL A 10 16.61 2.92 1.72
N ASN A 11 17.42 1.88 1.47
CA ASN A 11 18.32 1.30 2.47
C ASN A 11 19.33 2.35 2.97
N LEU A 12 19.95 3.10 2.06
CA LEU A 12 20.90 4.17 2.40
C LEU A 12 20.24 5.28 3.22
N TRP A 13 19.03 5.69 2.83
CA TRP A 13 18.28 6.72 3.56
C TRP A 13 17.86 6.25 4.95
N CYS A 14 17.40 5.00 5.08
CA CYS A 14 17.07 4.42 6.38
C CYS A 14 18.29 4.33 7.30
N ALA A 15 19.44 3.90 6.78
CA ALA A 15 20.67 3.82 7.55
C ALA A 15 21.16 5.19 8.03
N SER A 16 21.07 6.23 7.19
CA SER A 16 21.52 7.57 7.56
C SER A 16 20.62 8.27 8.59
N HIS A 17 19.38 7.80 8.76
CA HIS A 17 18.40 8.35 9.70
C HIS A 17 18.19 7.45 10.93
N ASP A 18 18.93 6.34 11.05
CA ASP A 18 18.78 5.34 12.12
C ASP A 18 17.34 4.85 12.29
N ILE A 19 16.69 4.50 11.18
CA ILE A 19 15.31 3.99 11.16
C ILE A 19 15.22 2.65 10.44
N PRO A 20 14.35 1.73 10.93
CA PRO A 20 14.17 0.45 10.28
C PRO A 20 13.47 0.59 8.93
N ARG A 21 13.80 -0.32 8.00
CA ARG A 21 13.11 -0.41 6.72
C ARG A 21 11.63 -0.73 6.97
N ARG A 22 10.76 0.11 6.40
CA ARG A 22 9.30 -0.06 6.43
C ARG A 22 8.83 -0.78 5.16
N PRO A 23 7.60 -1.33 5.15
CA PRO A 23 7.00 -1.89 3.94
C PRO A 23 7.00 -0.91 2.78
N GLN A 24 7.25 -1.43 1.58
CA GLN A 24 7.41 -0.66 0.35
C GLN A 24 6.38 -1.10 -0.67
N VAL A 25 6.06 -0.19 -1.59
CA VAL A 25 5.31 -0.47 -2.80
C VAL A 25 6.15 -0.01 -3.98
N ASN A 26 6.27 -0.86 -5.00
CA ASN A 26 6.85 -0.41 -6.26
C ASN A 26 5.80 0.37 -7.08
N LEU A 27 6.25 1.05 -8.14
CA LEU A 27 5.39 1.91 -8.93
C LEU A 27 4.25 1.14 -9.60
N THR A 28 4.51 -0.09 -10.05
CA THR A 28 3.48 -0.96 -10.66
C THR A 28 2.41 -1.34 -9.65
N GLN A 29 2.78 -1.75 -8.44
CA GLN A 29 1.86 -2.06 -7.36
C GLN A 29 1.02 -0.84 -6.98
N LEU A 30 1.66 0.33 -6.83
CA LEU A 30 0.97 1.58 -6.50
C LEU A 30 -0.02 1.98 -7.60
N TRP A 31 0.37 1.84 -8.88
CA TRP A 31 -0.51 2.13 -10.00
C TRP A 31 -1.72 1.20 -10.03
N GLN A 32 -1.49 -0.11 -9.93
CA GLN A 32 -2.59 -1.09 -9.90
C GLN A 32 -3.51 -0.88 -8.71
N LEU A 33 -2.95 -0.53 -7.55
CA LEU A 33 -3.73 -0.16 -6.37
C LEU A 33 -4.62 1.06 -6.65
N ALA A 34 -4.08 2.11 -7.26
CA ALA A 34 -4.83 3.31 -7.61
C ALA A 34 -5.96 3.01 -8.61
N VAL A 35 -5.69 2.19 -9.64
CA VAL A 35 -6.70 1.76 -10.61
C VAL A 35 -7.87 1.06 -9.89
N GLN A 36 -7.59 0.16 -8.95
CA GLN A 36 -8.64 -0.53 -8.20
C GLN A 36 -9.39 0.40 -7.26
N TRP A 37 -8.67 1.27 -6.54
CA TRP A 37 -9.28 2.21 -5.58
C TRP A 37 -10.19 3.24 -6.23
N TYR A 38 -9.84 3.69 -7.43
CA TYR A 38 -10.54 4.76 -8.13
C TYR A 38 -11.40 4.27 -9.30
N ARG A 39 -11.51 2.95 -9.51
CA ARG A 39 -12.27 2.36 -10.63
C ARG A 39 -13.69 2.89 -10.76
N ASN A 40 -14.38 3.09 -9.65
CA ASN A 40 -15.77 3.57 -9.60
C ASN A 40 -15.87 5.00 -9.06
N ARG A 41 -14.79 5.79 -9.07
CA ARG A 41 -14.74 7.10 -8.40
C ARG A 41 -15.80 8.09 -8.86
N LEU A 42 -16.31 7.92 -10.08
CA LEU A 42 -17.31 8.80 -10.69
C LEU A 42 -18.72 8.20 -10.67
N THR A 43 -18.96 7.13 -9.90
CA THR A 43 -20.28 6.52 -9.75
C THR A 43 -20.84 6.75 -8.34
N LEU A 44 -22.15 6.60 -8.17
CA LEU A 44 -22.83 6.81 -6.87
C LEU A 44 -22.41 5.74 -5.83
N GLU A 45 -21.98 4.59 -6.31
CA GLU A 45 -21.50 3.46 -5.51
C GLU A 45 -20.04 3.65 -5.07
N SER A 46 -19.41 4.78 -5.41
CA SER A 46 -18.03 5.05 -4.99
C SER A 46 -17.93 5.07 -3.48
N ARG A 47 -17.19 4.11 -2.96
CA ARG A 47 -16.85 4.00 -1.54
C ARG A 47 -15.48 3.39 -1.39
N ARG A 48 -14.86 3.63 -0.24
CA ARG A 48 -13.70 2.86 0.19
C ARG A 48 -14.10 1.38 0.30
N PRO A 49 -13.30 0.43 -0.24
CA PRO A 49 -13.53 -1.00 -0.02
C PRO A 49 -13.55 -1.32 1.48
N ALA A 50 -14.39 -2.26 1.90
CA ALA A 50 -14.40 -2.77 3.27
C ALA A 50 -13.14 -3.62 3.52
N PRO A 51 -12.73 -3.85 4.78
CA PRO A 51 -11.54 -4.66 5.08
C PRO A 51 -11.52 -6.03 4.39
N ASP A 52 -12.67 -6.73 4.35
CA ASP A 52 -12.79 -8.03 3.66
C ASP A 52 -12.62 -7.94 2.13
N GLU A 53 -12.93 -6.79 1.53
CA GLU A 53 -12.72 -6.55 0.10
C GLU A 53 -11.28 -6.12 -0.20
N MET A 54 -10.62 -5.46 0.75
CA MET A 54 -9.23 -5.02 0.61
C MET A 54 -8.22 -6.18 0.65
N VAL A 55 -8.45 -7.19 1.51
CA VAL A 55 -7.56 -8.36 1.65
C VAL A 55 -7.25 -9.02 0.30
N PRO A 56 -8.22 -9.43 -0.53
CA PRO A 56 -7.93 -10.05 -1.82
C PRO A 56 -7.29 -9.07 -2.81
N ILE A 57 -7.60 -7.76 -2.74
CA ILE A 57 -6.96 -6.74 -3.59
C ILE A 57 -5.46 -6.66 -3.26
N PHE A 58 -5.09 -6.52 -2.00
CA PHE A 58 -3.67 -6.46 -1.59
C PHE A 58 -2.93 -7.75 -1.92
N ALA A 59 -3.53 -8.91 -1.66
CA ALA A 59 -2.95 -10.20 -2.02
C ALA A 59 -2.67 -10.33 -3.52
N SER A 60 -3.58 -9.84 -4.37
CA SER A 60 -3.40 -9.86 -5.84
C SER A 60 -2.24 -8.99 -6.33
N LEU A 61 -1.82 -8.01 -5.53
CA LEU A 61 -0.71 -7.10 -5.81
C LEU A 61 0.61 -7.54 -5.14
N GLY A 62 0.62 -8.69 -4.45
CA GLY A 62 1.76 -9.14 -3.66
C GLY A 62 2.01 -8.30 -2.40
N LEU A 63 1.04 -7.50 -1.98
CA LEU A 63 1.09 -6.71 -0.75
C LEU A 63 0.59 -7.59 0.40
N THR A 64 1.50 -8.37 1.00
CA THR A 64 1.17 -9.37 2.02
C THR A 64 1.97 -9.16 3.31
N GLY A 65 1.44 -9.70 4.41
CA GLY A 65 2.03 -9.59 5.74
C GLY A 65 1.27 -8.63 6.67
N PRO A 66 1.65 -8.56 7.96
CA PRO A 66 0.83 -7.92 8.99
C PRO A 66 0.52 -6.45 8.74
N PHE A 67 1.44 -5.71 8.13
CA PHE A 67 1.24 -4.29 7.80
C PHE A 67 0.11 -4.08 6.76
N TRP A 68 -0.08 -5.04 5.86
CA TRP A 68 -1.08 -4.94 4.79
C TRP A 68 -2.42 -5.58 5.19
N ASP A 69 -2.58 -6.01 6.44
CA ASP A 69 -3.87 -6.54 6.91
C ASP A 69 -4.81 -5.38 7.29
N PRO A 70 -5.84 -5.08 6.47
CA PRO A 70 -6.80 -4.01 6.77
C PRO A 70 -7.66 -4.31 8.00
N LYS A 71 -7.69 -5.56 8.48
CA LYS A 71 -8.39 -5.94 9.73
C LYS A 71 -7.58 -5.61 10.97
N SER A 72 -6.27 -5.38 10.81
CA SER A 72 -5.39 -4.95 11.90
C SER A 72 -5.50 -3.45 12.21
N ASP A 73 -6.15 -2.68 11.34
CA ASP A 73 -6.37 -1.24 11.49
C ASP A 73 -7.40 -0.96 12.60
N GLN A 74 -6.93 -0.95 13.85
CA GLN A 74 -7.72 -0.57 15.02
C GLN A 74 -7.68 0.93 15.22
N TRP A 75 -8.28 1.69 14.31
CA TRP A 75 -8.61 3.08 14.57
C TRP A 75 -9.76 3.12 15.61
N ARG A 76 -9.42 3.39 16.89
CA ARG A 76 -10.37 3.69 17.96
C ARG A 76 -10.53 5.20 18.11
#